data_AF-A0A7C3DZY3-F1
#
_entry.id   AF-A0A7C3DZY3-F1
#
_cell.length_a   1.000
_cell.length_b   1.000
_cell.length_c   1.000
_cell.angle_alpha   90.00
_cell.angle_beta   90.00
_cell.angle_gamma   90.00
#
_symmetry.space_group_name_H-M   'P 1'
#
loop_
_entity.id
_entity.type
_entity.pdbx_description
1 polymer ?
#
loop_
_entity_poly.entity_id
_entity_poly.type
_entity_poly.pdbx_seq_one_letter_code
_entity_poly.pdbx_strand_id
1 'polypeptide(L)'
;MPQPSPSRSRSPRPPPTKPRRGAGQREKFPVRGSRFPVLGIGHSPVKAPDLGLGTSDFAFRSSIHAGGARPRRARVTPAGPPPLTPARNGFTLIEMVGVLAVIMILATLVFGVTVRQLDAIEARKEDATLSRFAQALERSIQRTRTIPGPTNWIQTIAVEAGADLVAVSQNPRYNARVLWIDPRLQIGSNGQGLPYQQTIAGSVVTNVDGSVIPPVNARLILFSSLGPPFPAAVMNGGTTATNFDAAWNAAPETLPAVGPWGTWGGLGRDLRVQRVNLAPLFVRLTLNNHASPGQGRYSIDGLGTNAVPNGISGVNAYFIKGTTLGLLTHTNTLDAQQILTRDCNFVYNLGVWRGTVFNPPPVTPPVMEYMAELFYRSPRNNNASGGATQETVLSAMEAFMAAYKTWAALGTWPKSSSEPVFQALSAAQNAMSQAALNLINNPVEGGCN
;
A
#
# COMPACT_ATOMS: atom_id res chain seq x y z
N MET A 1 -33.79 -49.82 53.51
CA MET A 1 -33.08 -49.58 54.79
C MET A 1 -31.70 -49.02 54.47
N PRO A 2 -31.27 -47.95 55.14
CA PRO A 2 -30.18 -47.08 54.69
C PRO A 2 -28.81 -47.59 55.16
N GLN A 3 -27.76 -47.33 54.38
CA GLN A 3 -26.39 -47.35 54.89
C GLN A 3 -25.76 -45.96 54.74
N PRO A 4 -24.96 -45.50 55.73
CA PRO A 4 -24.59 -44.10 55.86
C PRO A 4 -23.24 -43.76 55.23
N SER A 5 -23.16 -42.53 54.74
CA SER A 5 -21.98 -41.85 54.21
C SER A 5 -20.83 -41.75 55.23
N PRO A 6 -19.55 -41.91 54.81
CA PRO A 6 -18.41 -41.58 55.65
C PRO A 6 -17.96 -40.12 55.50
N SER A 7 -17.61 -39.55 56.64
CA SER A 7 -17.18 -38.18 56.91
C SER A 7 -15.80 -37.86 56.31
N ARG A 8 -15.70 -36.73 55.60
CA ARG A 8 -14.43 -36.16 55.13
C ARG A 8 -13.76 -35.33 56.23
N SER A 9 -12.63 -35.85 56.73
CA SER A 9 -11.65 -35.16 57.56
C SER A 9 -10.97 -34.01 56.80
N ARG A 10 -10.95 -32.80 57.39
CA ARG A 10 -10.26 -31.61 56.88
C ARG A 10 -8.82 -31.58 57.41
N SER A 11 -7.85 -31.56 56.49
CA SER A 11 -6.43 -31.32 56.78
C SER A 11 -6.13 -29.80 56.93
N PRO A 12 -5.18 -29.38 57.78
CA PRO A 12 -4.88 -27.96 58.01
C PRO A 12 -3.98 -27.35 56.92
N ARG A 13 -4.22 -26.08 56.59
CA ARG A 13 -3.38 -25.24 55.71
C ARG A 13 -2.05 -24.84 56.39
N PRO A 14 -0.92 -24.80 55.66
CA PRO A 14 0.33 -24.24 56.15
C PRO A 14 0.37 -22.69 56.08
N PRO A 15 1.18 -22.03 56.94
CA PRO A 15 1.27 -20.57 57.04
C PRO A 15 2.17 -19.91 55.97
N PRO A 16 1.98 -18.60 55.70
CA PRO A 16 2.67 -17.87 54.63
C PRO A 16 4.11 -17.47 54.98
N THR A 17 5.01 -17.66 54.02
CA THR A 17 6.43 -17.26 54.04
C THR A 17 6.61 -15.78 53.70
N LYS A 18 7.41 -15.07 54.51
CA LYS A 18 7.79 -13.66 54.34
C LYS A 18 8.82 -13.47 53.21
N PRO A 19 8.79 -12.34 52.47
CA PRO A 19 9.75 -12.04 51.40
C PRO A 19 11.09 -11.52 51.96
N ARG A 20 12.18 -12.07 51.45
CA ARG A 20 13.57 -11.74 51.79
C ARG A 20 14.07 -10.62 50.87
N ARG A 21 14.35 -9.44 51.44
CA ARG A 21 15.01 -8.30 50.77
C ARG A 21 16.44 -8.68 50.38
N GLY A 22 16.74 -8.69 49.08
CA GLY A 22 18.09 -8.80 48.54
C GLY A 22 18.72 -7.42 48.38
N ALA A 23 19.91 -7.26 48.96
CA ALA A 23 20.75 -6.08 48.85
C ALA A 23 21.36 -5.96 47.44
N GLY A 24 21.23 -4.79 46.83
CA GLY A 24 21.86 -4.47 45.55
C GLY A 24 23.34 -4.13 45.72
N GLN A 25 24.22 -4.98 45.19
CA GLN A 25 25.60 -4.59 44.87
C GLN A 25 25.61 -3.88 43.51
N ARG A 26 26.10 -2.64 43.52
CA ARG A 26 26.42 -1.84 42.34
C ARG A 26 27.75 -2.35 41.75
N GLU A 27 27.69 -3.08 40.65
CA GLU A 27 28.85 -3.28 39.78
C GLU A 27 29.00 -2.08 38.82
N LYS A 28 30.17 -1.45 38.89
CA LYS A 28 30.63 -0.40 37.99
C LYS A 28 31.18 -1.07 36.73
N PHE A 29 30.55 -0.86 35.58
CA PHE A 29 31.15 -1.18 34.28
C PHE A 29 31.95 0.02 33.74
N PRO A 30 33.18 -0.17 33.24
CA PRO A 30 33.97 0.89 32.64
C PRO A 30 33.50 1.20 31.22
N VAL A 31 33.25 2.49 30.96
CA VAL A 31 32.99 3.04 29.62
C VAL A 31 34.27 2.97 28.80
N ARG A 32 34.31 2.02 27.86
CA ARG A 32 35.39 1.93 26.86
C ARG A 32 34.97 2.70 25.62
N GLY A 33 35.56 3.89 25.44
CA GLY A 33 35.40 4.72 24.25
C GLY A 33 35.88 3.99 23.01
N SER A 34 34.98 3.76 22.07
CA SER A 34 35.27 3.32 20.71
C SER A 34 35.04 4.53 19.79
N ARG A 35 36.16 5.13 19.34
CA ARG A 35 36.18 6.10 18.25
C ARG A 35 35.81 5.36 16.96
N PHE A 36 34.67 5.71 16.37
CA PHE A 36 34.37 5.37 14.98
C PHE A 36 34.97 6.45 14.07
N PRO A 37 35.55 6.09 12.92
CA PRO A 37 36.02 7.05 11.94
C PRO A 37 34.81 7.71 11.24
N VAL A 38 34.78 9.04 11.26
CA VAL A 38 33.86 9.87 10.49
C VAL A 38 34.21 9.70 9.01
N LEU A 39 33.40 8.94 8.28
CA LEU A 39 33.40 8.94 6.82
C LEU A 39 32.64 10.20 6.37
N GLY A 40 33.39 11.16 5.82
CA GLY A 40 32.84 12.38 5.23
C GLY A 40 31.98 12.04 4.02
N ILE A 41 30.66 12.22 4.16
CA ILE A 41 29.73 12.24 3.04
C ILE A 41 29.74 13.66 2.48
N GLY A 42 30.39 13.83 1.33
CA GLY A 42 30.33 15.05 0.54
C GLY A 42 28.88 15.32 0.11
N HIS A 43 28.35 16.46 0.54
CA HIS A 43 27.14 17.03 -0.05
C HIS A 43 27.48 17.57 -1.45
N SER A 44 27.15 16.77 -2.46
CA SER A 44 26.90 17.30 -3.81
C SER A 44 25.46 17.78 -3.88
N PRO A 45 25.17 19.02 -4.29
CA PRO A 45 23.81 19.49 -4.47
C PRO A 45 23.20 18.78 -5.68
N VAL A 46 22.20 17.94 -5.43
CA VAL A 46 21.35 17.36 -6.47
C VAL A 46 20.52 18.48 -7.08
N LYS A 47 20.81 18.77 -8.34
CA LYS A 47 20.06 19.66 -9.22
C LYS A 47 18.64 19.08 -9.40
N ALA A 48 17.65 19.81 -8.92
CA ALA A 48 16.24 19.45 -9.02
C ALA A 48 15.81 19.34 -10.51
N PRO A 49 14.92 18.40 -10.86
CA PRO A 49 14.28 18.37 -12.16
C PRO A 49 13.26 19.52 -12.26
N ASP A 50 13.47 20.34 -13.28
CA ASP A 50 12.61 21.43 -13.72
C ASP A 50 11.27 20.84 -14.21
N LEU A 51 10.28 20.82 -13.31
CA LEU A 51 8.89 20.47 -13.63
C LEU A 51 8.12 21.77 -13.84
N GLY A 52 8.00 22.15 -15.12
CA GLY A 52 7.12 23.21 -15.58
C GLY A 52 5.67 22.91 -15.20
N LEU A 53 5.16 23.64 -14.21
CA LEU A 53 3.75 23.83 -13.97
C LEU A 53 3.48 25.33 -14.02
N GLY A 54 2.77 25.71 -15.08
CA GLY A 54 2.39 27.09 -15.37
C GLY A 54 1.62 27.71 -14.21
N THR A 55 2.25 28.68 -13.57
CA THR A 55 1.59 29.69 -12.77
C THR A 55 0.95 30.69 -13.74
N SER A 56 -0.37 30.58 -13.93
CA SER A 56 -1.14 31.63 -14.56
C SER A 56 -1.28 32.82 -13.60
N ASP A 57 -0.33 33.74 -13.72
CA ASP A 57 -0.36 35.09 -13.15
C ASP A 57 -1.62 35.83 -13.62
N PHE A 58 -2.58 36.04 -12.72
CA PHE A 58 -3.57 37.11 -12.86
C PHE A 58 -2.92 38.43 -12.41
N ALA A 59 -2.05 38.97 -13.25
CA ALA A 59 -1.50 40.31 -13.09
C ALA A 59 -2.54 41.34 -13.56
N PHE A 60 -3.09 42.09 -12.60
CA PHE A 60 -3.85 43.31 -12.84
C PHE A 60 -2.88 44.38 -13.38
N ARG A 61 -2.72 44.42 -14.71
CA ARG A 61 -1.84 45.37 -15.39
C ARG A 61 -2.57 46.70 -15.58
N SER A 62 -2.24 47.69 -14.75
CA SER A 62 -2.48 49.10 -15.08
C SER A 62 -1.46 49.52 -16.15
N SER A 63 -1.90 49.76 -17.38
CA SER A 63 -1.05 50.35 -18.41
C SER A 63 -1.39 51.84 -18.55
N ILE A 64 -0.59 52.66 -17.89
CA ILE A 64 -0.40 54.07 -18.23
C ILE A 64 0.46 54.10 -19.50
N HIS A 65 -0.11 54.55 -20.63
CA HIS A 65 0.67 54.89 -21.82
C HIS A 65 0.66 56.40 -22.05
N ALA A 66 1.86 56.96 -21.90
CA ALA A 66 2.24 58.30 -22.28
C ALA A 66 2.71 58.34 -23.75
N GLY A 67 2.34 59.41 -24.44
CA GLY A 67 3.22 60.10 -25.40
C GLY A 67 3.21 59.64 -26.87
N GLY A 68 2.68 60.49 -27.75
CA GLY A 68 2.89 60.38 -29.20
C GLY A 68 2.18 61.47 -29.99
N ALA A 69 2.85 62.62 -30.17
CA ALA A 69 2.36 63.82 -30.86
C ALA A 69 2.44 63.74 -32.40
N ARG A 70 1.55 64.47 -33.11
CA ARG A 70 1.69 65.23 -34.40
C ARG A 70 0.30 65.42 -35.10
N PRO A 71 0.12 66.28 -36.13
CA PRO A 71 0.06 67.75 -36.05
C PRO A 71 -1.24 68.36 -36.66
N ARG A 72 -1.42 69.66 -36.36
CA ARG A 72 -2.40 70.63 -36.92
C ARG A 72 -2.77 70.45 -38.41
N ARG A 73 -4.08 70.51 -38.69
CA ARG A 73 -4.64 71.14 -39.89
C ARG A 73 -5.76 72.10 -39.51
N ALA A 74 -5.57 73.37 -39.85
CA ALA A 74 -6.50 74.46 -39.62
C ALA A 74 -7.71 74.33 -40.55
N ARG A 75 -8.92 74.44 -39.99
CA ARG A 75 -10.14 74.74 -40.74
C ARG A 75 -10.81 75.94 -40.09
N VAL A 76 -10.85 77.02 -40.85
CA VAL A 76 -11.57 78.26 -40.58
C VAL A 76 -13.02 78.07 -40.99
N THR A 77 -13.97 78.35 -40.10
CA THR A 77 -15.39 78.65 -40.41
C THR A 77 -16.00 79.41 -39.22
N PRO A 78 -17.04 80.25 -39.45
CA PRO A 78 -17.19 81.56 -38.83
C PRO A 78 -18.22 81.61 -37.69
N ALA A 79 -18.29 82.79 -37.09
CA ALA A 79 -18.97 83.18 -35.86
C ALA A 79 -20.47 82.81 -35.72
N GLY A 80 -20.82 82.40 -34.50
CA GLY A 80 -22.16 82.40 -33.90
C GLY A 80 -22.31 81.29 -32.83
N PRO A 81 -23.29 81.33 -31.90
CA PRO A 81 -23.85 82.41 -31.07
C PRO A 81 -23.52 82.13 -29.55
N PRO A 82 -24.14 82.76 -28.52
CA PRO A 82 -23.60 82.93 -27.15
C PRO A 82 -23.57 81.65 -26.28
N PRO A 83 -22.85 81.64 -25.13
CA PRO A 83 -22.60 80.43 -24.35
C PRO A 83 -23.86 79.90 -23.68
N LEU A 84 -24.29 78.70 -24.07
CA LEU A 84 -25.26 77.92 -23.31
C LEU A 84 -24.56 77.38 -22.06
N THR A 85 -25.05 77.83 -20.91
CA THR A 85 -24.74 77.33 -19.58
C THR A 85 -24.74 75.79 -19.55
N PRO A 86 -23.86 75.16 -18.76
CA PRO A 86 -23.92 73.71 -18.57
C PRO A 86 -25.30 73.38 -18.01
N ALA A 87 -26.13 72.71 -18.83
CA ALA A 87 -27.35 72.10 -18.35
C ALA A 87 -26.92 71.15 -17.22
N ARG A 88 -27.23 71.54 -15.98
CA ARG A 88 -27.24 70.63 -14.84
C ARG A 88 -28.30 69.59 -15.17
N ASN A 89 -27.90 68.54 -15.86
CA ASN A 89 -28.69 67.32 -15.98
C ASN A 89 -28.71 66.72 -14.57
N GLY A 90 -29.64 67.18 -13.75
CA GLY A 90 -29.96 66.52 -12.50
C GLY A 90 -30.49 65.16 -12.87
N PHE A 91 -29.76 64.10 -12.50
CA PHE A 91 -30.28 62.74 -12.54
C PHE A 91 -31.63 62.75 -11.85
N THR A 92 -32.67 62.42 -12.60
CA THR A 92 -34.01 62.41 -12.05
C THR A 92 -34.11 61.27 -11.05
N LEU A 93 -34.89 61.45 -9.98
CA LEU A 93 -35.06 60.42 -8.94
C LEU A 93 -35.51 59.08 -9.54
N ILE A 94 -36.31 59.12 -10.61
CA ILE A 94 -36.77 57.93 -11.33
C ILE A 94 -35.63 57.17 -12.03
N GLU A 95 -34.60 57.86 -12.52
CA GLU A 95 -33.41 57.24 -13.13
C GLU A 95 -32.55 56.52 -12.07
N MET A 96 -32.39 57.12 -10.88
CA MET A 96 -31.69 56.49 -9.77
C MET A 96 -32.44 55.25 -9.23
N VAL A 97 -33.78 55.30 -9.16
CA VAL A 97 -34.60 54.13 -8.77
C VAL A 97 -34.50 53.03 -9.84
N GLY A 98 -34.50 53.39 -11.12
CA GLY A 98 -34.32 52.44 -12.22
C GLY A 98 -32.97 51.72 -12.17
N VAL A 99 -31.87 52.46 -11.95
CA VAL A 99 -30.52 51.88 -11.82
C VAL A 99 -30.42 50.95 -10.61
N LEU A 100 -30.96 51.34 -9.46
CA LEU A 100 -30.98 50.49 -8.27
C LEU A 100 -31.77 49.19 -8.49
N ALA A 101 -32.92 49.26 -9.17
CA ALA A 101 -33.70 48.07 -9.50
C ALA A 101 -32.91 47.08 -10.36
N VAL A 102 -32.21 47.58 -11.40
CA VAL A 102 -31.36 46.73 -12.26
C VAL A 102 -30.20 46.11 -11.49
N ILE A 103 -29.53 46.88 -10.63
CA ILE A 103 -28.43 46.38 -9.79
C ILE A 103 -28.93 45.29 -8.84
N MET A 104 -30.11 45.44 -8.23
CA MET A 104 -30.68 44.44 -7.33
C MET A 104 -30.99 43.12 -8.07
N ILE A 105 -31.55 43.20 -9.28
CA ILE A 105 -31.80 42.01 -10.10
C ILE A 105 -30.48 41.32 -10.48
N LEU A 106 -29.46 42.07 -10.91
CA LEU A 106 -28.16 41.50 -11.24
C LEU A 106 -27.47 40.90 -10.01
N ALA A 107 -27.49 41.58 -8.87
CA ALA A 107 -26.90 41.11 -7.63
C ALA A 107 -27.53 39.80 -7.15
N THR A 108 -28.86 39.68 -7.22
CA THR A 108 -29.57 38.45 -6.84
C THR A 108 -29.22 37.28 -7.75
N LEU A 109 -29.10 37.49 -9.06
CA LEU A 109 -28.68 36.46 -10.01
C LEU A 109 -27.24 36.00 -9.77
N VAL A 110 -26.31 36.93 -9.55
CA VAL A 110 -24.90 36.60 -9.30
C VAL A 110 -24.74 35.86 -7.97
N PHE A 111 -25.42 36.29 -6.91
CA PHE A 111 -25.33 35.67 -5.58
C PHE A 111 -25.78 34.21 -5.58
N GLY A 112 -26.87 33.89 -6.29
CA GLY A 112 -27.35 32.50 -6.38
C GLY A 112 -26.35 31.55 -7.06
N VAL A 113 -25.63 32.02 -8.06
CA VAL A 113 -24.64 31.22 -8.80
C VAL A 113 -23.35 31.05 -7.99
N THR A 114 -22.85 32.12 -7.35
CA THR A 114 -21.60 32.06 -6.59
C THR A 114 -21.69 31.13 -5.38
N VAL A 115 -22.81 31.12 -4.65
CA VAL A 115 -23.01 30.22 -3.50
C VAL A 115 -22.95 28.76 -3.93
N ARG A 116 -23.62 28.39 -5.03
CA ARG A 116 -23.59 27.01 -5.57
C ARG A 116 -22.18 26.60 -6.01
N GLN A 117 -21.41 27.54 -6.57
CA GLN A 117 -20.03 27.28 -6.96
C GLN A 117 -19.14 27.06 -5.73
N LEU A 118 -19.31 27.86 -4.69
CA LEU A 118 -18.57 27.70 -3.43
C LEU A 118 -18.87 26.35 -2.77
N ASP A 119 -20.14 25.95 -2.69
CA ASP A 119 -20.54 24.64 -2.17
C ASP A 119 -19.93 23.49 -2.99
N ALA A 120 -19.93 23.60 -4.32
CA ALA A 120 -19.32 22.59 -5.19
C ALA A 120 -17.79 22.52 -5.02
N ILE A 121 -17.13 23.66 -4.82
CA ILE A 121 -15.68 23.70 -4.54
C ILE A 121 -15.39 23.05 -3.19
N GLU A 122 -16.19 23.33 -2.17
CA GLU A 122 -16.04 22.72 -0.85
C GLU A 122 -16.27 21.21 -0.90
N ALA A 123 -17.26 20.75 -1.66
CA ALA A 123 -17.51 19.32 -1.88
C ALA A 123 -16.32 18.61 -2.51
N ARG A 124 -15.72 19.18 -3.55
CA ARG A 124 -14.52 18.61 -4.18
C ARG A 124 -13.32 18.60 -3.24
N LYS A 125 -13.14 19.65 -2.43
CA LYS A 125 -12.07 19.69 -1.42
C LYS A 125 -12.26 18.60 -0.38
N GLU A 126 -13.49 18.38 0.07
CA GLU A 126 -13.81 17.33 1.02
C GLU A 126 -13.59 15.94 0.40
N ASP A 127 -14.07 15.69 -0.82
CA ASP A 127 -13.84 14.42 -1.52
C ASP A 127 -12.34 14.11 -1.69
N ALA A 128 -11.54 15.11 -2.07
CA ALA A 128 -10.08 14.98 -2.14
C ALA A 128 -9.45 14.68 -0.77
N THR A 129 -9.98 15.30 0.30
CA THR A 129 -9.54 15.06 1.67
C THR A 129 -9.86 13.64 2.13
N LEU A 130 -11.08 13.15 1.86
CA LEU A 130 -11.46 11.77 2.18
C LEU A 130 -10.62 10.76 1.40
N SER A 131 -10.34 11.01 0.12
CA SER A 131 -9.45 10.17 -0.68
C SER A 131 -8.03 10.13 -0.11
N ARG A 132 -7.49 11.28 0.35
CA ARG A 132 -6.17 11.33 1.01
C ARG A 132 -6.19 10.52 2.31
N PHE A 133 -7.26 10.60 3.10
CA PHE A 133 -7.41 9.84 4.33
C PHE A 133 -7.51 8.33 4.08
N ALA A 134 -8.24 7.90 3.03
CA ALA A 134 -8.28 6.50 2.63
C ALA A 134 -6.89 5.97 2.23
N GLN A 135 -6.12 6.73 1.43
CA GLN A 135 -4.76 6.34 1.06
C GLN A 135 -3.82 6.30 2.27
N ALA A 136 -3.94 7.25 3.20
CA ALA A 136 -3.19 7.23 4.45
C ALA A 136 -3.55 6.00 5.30
N LEU A 137 -4.83 5.65 5.39
CA LEU A 137 -5.25 4.44 6.08
C LEU A 137 -4.61 3.18 5.46
N GLU A 138 -4.67 3.02 4.14
CA GLU A 138 -4.08 1.87 3.43
C GLU A 138 -2.56 1.78 3.63
N ARG A 139 -1.84 2.91 3.52
CA ARG A 139 -0.38 2.96 3.78
C ARG A 139 -0.05 2.58 5.21
N SER A 140 -0.82 3.06 6.18
CA SER A 140 -0.64 2.73 7.58
C SER A 140 -0.85 1.23 7.84
N ILE A 141 -1.87 0.63 7.21
CA ILE A 141 -2.15 -0.81 7.29
C ILE A 141 -0.96 -1.62 6.74
N GLN A 142 -0.44 -1.25 5.57
CA GLN A 142 0.70 -1.93 4.96
C GLN A 142 1.97 -1.82 5.81
N ARG A 143 2.20 -0.65 6.43
CA ARG A 143 3.40 -0.39 7.25
C ARG A 143 3.34 -1.03 8.63
N THR A 144 2.21 -0.93 9.31
CA THR A 144 2.04 -1.35 10.72
C THR A 144 1.46 -2.75 10.87
N ARG A 145 1.03 -3.37 9.76
CA ARG A 145 0.34 -4.67 9.73
C ARG A 145 -0.90 -4.72 10.62
N THR A 146 -1.51 -3.56 10.84
CA THR A 146 -2.66 -3.41 11.73
C THR A 146 -3.76 -2.67 10.99
N ILE A 147 -4.98 -3.23 11.00
CA ILE A 147 -6.18 -2.54 10.54
C ILE A 147 -6.88 -1.97 11.77
N PRO A 148 -7.04 -0.64 11.85
CA PRO A 148 -7.69 -0.02 12.99
C PRO A 148 -9.17 -0.40 13.05
N GLY A 149 -9.70 -0.39 14.26
CA GLY A 149 -11.11 -0.47 14.53
C GLY A 149 -11.76 0.92 14.61
N PRO A 150 -13.00 0.99 15.13
CA PRO A 150 -13.77 2.23 15.12
C PRO A 150 -13.29 3.30 16.09
N THR A 151 -12.48 2.93 17.08
CA THR A 151 -12.01 3.85 18.12
C THR A 151 -10.65 4.49 17.81
N ASN A 152 -9.85 3.88 16.94
CA ASN A 152 -8.46 4.30 16.69
C ASN A 152 -8.17 4.74 15.25
N TRP A 153 -9.13 4.63 14.31
CA TRP A 153 -8.92 5.01 12.91
C TRP A 153 -8.49 6.48 12.72
N ILE A 154 -9.04 7.40 13.52
CA ILE A 154 -8.71 8.83 13.47
C ILE A 154 -7.22 9.03 13.77
N GLN A 155 -6.73 8.40 14.84
CA GLN A 155 -5.33 8.49 15.23
C GLN A 155 -4.41 7.86 14.18
N THR A 156 -4.79 6.69 13.65
CA THR A 156 -4.04 6.02 12.58
C THR A 156 -3.89 6.90 11.35
N ILE A 157 -4.99 7.50 10.88
CA ILE A 157 -4.96 8.40 9.70
C ILE A 157 -4.19 9.68 10.01
N ALA A 158 -4.40 10.30 11.16
CA ALA A 158 -3.70 11.54 11.54
C ALA A 158 -2.18 11.37 11.54
N VAL A 159 -1.69 10.28 12.15
CA VAL A 159 -0.25 9.96 12.19
C VAL A 159 0.30 9.70 10.79
N GLU A 160 -0.39 8.90 9.98
CA GLU A 160 0.13 8.54 8.65
C GLU A 160 0.01 9.69 7.63
N ALA A 161 -1.03 10.51 7.73
CA ALA A 161 -1.26 11.65 6.84
C ALA A 161 -0.47 12.91 7.26
N GLY A 162 0.12 12.93 8.47
CA GLY A 162 0.72 14.12 9.07
C GLY A 162 -0.31 15.23 9.31
N ALA A 163 -1.53 14.86 9.71
CA ALA A 163 -2.65 15.77 9.91
C ALA A 163 -3.03 15.88 11.39
N ASP A 164 -3.69 16.98 11.75
CA ASP A 164 -4.24 17.17 13.09
C ASP A 164 -5.46 16.25 13.34
N LEU A 165 -5.66 15.80 14.59
CA LEU A 165 -6.77 14.91 14.97
C LEU A 165 -8.15 15.55 14.74
N VAL A 166 -8.30 16.85 14.98
CA VAL A 166 -9.54 17.59 14.72
C VAL A 166 -9.77 17.66 13.22
N ALA A 167 -8.72 17.91 12.43
CA ALA A 167 -8.81 17.97 10.98
C ALA A 167 -9.20 16.63 10.33
N VAL A 168 -8.92 15.48 10.97
CA VAL A 168 -9.39 14.15 10.52
C VAL A 168 -10.79 13.86 11.03
N SER A 169 -11.06 14.13 12.31
CA SER A 169 -12.33 13.82 12.95
C SER A 169 -13.49 14.73 12.52
N GLN A 170 -13.20 15.95 12.05
CA GLN A 170 -14.19 16.95 11.64
C GLN A 170 -13.82 17.59 10.31
N ASN A 171 -14.84 17.95 9.54
CA ASN A 171 -14.68 18.70 8.31
C ASN A 171 -14.66 20.24 8.55
N PRO A 172 -14.45 21.07 7.52
CA PRO A 172 -14.41 22.53 7.68
C PRO A 172 -15.69 23.18 8.23
N ARG A 173 -16.83 22.48 8.17
CA ARG A 173 -18.12 22.90 8.75
C ARG A 173 -18.33 22.40 10.19
N TYR A 174 -17.27 21.85 10.81
CA TYR A 174 -17.29 21.26 12.16
C TYR A 174 -18.20 20.04 12.30
N ASN A 175 -18.64 19.44 11.20
CA ASN A 175 -19.37 18.19 11.23
C ASN A 175 -18.40 17.02 11.40
N ALA A 176 -18.77 16.07 12.26
CA ALA A 176 -17.97 14.87 12.49
C ALA A 176 -17.94 13.98 11.25
N ARG A 177 -16.75 13.43 10.94
CA ARG A 177 -16.58 12.34 9.98
C ARG A 177 -16.78 11.00 10.68
N VAL A 178 -17.38 10.05 9.97
CA VAL A 178 -17.79 8.75 10.54
C VAL A 178 -17.22 7.62 9.71
N LEU A 179 -16.60 6.63 10.35
CA LEU A 179 -16.16 5.39 9.72
C LEU A 179 -17.19 4.28 9.98
N TRP A 180 -17.77 3.74 8.91
CA TRP A 180 -18.51 2.48 8.96
C TRP A 180 -17.62 1.32 8.54
N ILE A 181 -17.78 0.23 9.28
CA ILE A 181 -17.16 -1.07 9.03
C ILE A 181 -18.27 -1.99 8.55
N ASP A 182 -17.99 -2.81 7.53
CA ASP A 182 -18.94 -3.81 7.09
C ASP A 182 -19.25 -4.80 8.23
N PRO A 183 -20.52 -4.95 8.65
CA PRO A 183 -20.88 -5.85 9.74
C PRO A 183 -20.63 -7.33 9.44
N ARG A 184 -20.48 -7.70 8.16
CA ARG A 184 -20.14 -9.05 7.71
C ARG A 184 -18.64 -9.22 7.45
N LEU A 185 -17.81 -8.25 7.85
CA LEU A 185 -16.36 -8.33 7.72
C LEU A 185 -15.83 -9.51 8.55
N GLN A 186 -15.10 -10.41 7.91
CA GLN A 186 -14.40 -11.50 8.57
C GLN A 186 -12.92 -11.43 8.23
N ILE A 187 -12.10 -11.24 9.26
CA ILE A 187 -10.64 -11.22 9.20
C ILE A 187 -10.06 -11.78 10.50
N GLY A 188 -8.82 -12.27 10.43
CA GLY A 188 -8.12 -12.86 11.56
C GLY A 188 -8.46 -14.34 11.72
N SER A 189 -8.37 -14.86 12.93
CA SER A 189 -8.66 -16.27 13.22
C SER A 189 -10.16 -16.48 13.37
N ASN A 190 -10.78 -17.22 12.45
CA ASN A 190 -12.23 -17.47 12.43
C ASN A 190 -13.09 -16.18 12.43
N GLY A 191 -12.60 -15.11 11.79
CA GLY A 191 -13.39 -13.91 11.55
C GLY A 191 -13.59 -12.98 12.75
N GLN A 192 -12.60 -12.84 13.65
CA GLN A 192 -12.64 -11.91 14.79
C GLN A 192 -12.99 -10.45 14.43
N GLY A 193 -12.70 -10.00 13.22
CA GLY A 193 -13.04 -8.65 12.76
C GLY A 193 -11.97 -7.61 13.11
N LEU A 194 -12.39 -6.37 13.37
CA LEU A 194 -11.51 -5.23 13.63
C LEU A 194 -11.53 -4.80 15.11
N PRO A 195 -10.40 -4.30 15.66
CA PRO A 195 -9.11 -4.11 15.00
C PRO A 195 -8.41 -5.44 14.71
N TYR A 196 -7.73 -5.50 13.57
CA TYR A 196 -6.93 -6.67 13.19
C TYR A 196 -5.46 -6.35 13.32
N GLN A 197 -4.72 -7.17 14.07
CA GLN A 197 -3.26 -7.13 14.10
C GLN A 197 -2.74 -8.42 13.46
N GLN A 198 -1.91 -8.28 12.42
CA GLN A 198 -1.29 -9.44 11.81
C GLN A 198 -0.35 -10.13 12.80
N THR A 199 -0.51 -11.45 12.91
CA THR A 199 0.39 -12.31 13.65
C THR A 199 1.10 -13.26 12.68
N ILE A 200 1.99 -14.11 13.21
CA ILE A 200 2.63 -15.18 12.43
C ILE A 200 1.65 -16.18 11.79
N ALA A 201 0.42 -16.26 12.30
CA ALA A 201 -0.62 -17.10 11.72
C ALA A 201 -1.37 -16.44 10.55
N GLY A 202 -1.19 -15.13 10.33
CA GLY A 202 -1.94 -14.37 9.33
C GLY A 202 -3.43 -14.30 9.64
N SER A 203 -4.24 -14.12 8.60
CA SER A 203 -5.70 -14.22 8.63
C SER A 203 -6.11 -15.59 8.11
N VAL A 204 -6.91 -16.32 8.90
CA VAL A 204 -7.40 -17.66 8.60
C VAL A 204 -8.92 -17.64 8.78
N VAL A 205 -9.61 -17.33 7.70
CA VAL A 205 -11.08 -17.42 7.61
C VAL A 205 -11.39 -18.69 6.84
N THR A 206 -12.27 -19.53 7.36
CA THR A 206 -12.67 -20.79 6.71
C THR A 206 -14.09 -20.70 6.17
N ASN A 207 -14.32 -21.32 5.02
CA ASN A 207 -15.68 -21.52 4.52
C ASN A 207 -16.35 -22.72 5.23
N VAL A 208 -17.59 -23.03 4.84
CA VAL A 208 -18.36 -24.17 5.38
C VAL A 208 -17.67 -25.52 5.19
N ASP A 209 -16.80 -25.65 4.19
CA ASP A 209 -16.04 -26.87 3.89
C ASP A 209 -14.70 -26.94 4.66
N GLY A 210 -14.42 -25.95 5.51
CA GLY A 210 -13.15 -25.85 6.26
C GLY A 210 -11.96 -25.35 5.42
N SER A 211 -12.18 -24.96 4.16
CA SER A 211 -11.15 -24.38 3.30
C SER A 211 -10.85 -22.93 3.68
N VAL A 212 -9.57 -22.58 3.75
CA VAL A 212 -9.14 -21.20 4.04
C VAL A 212 -9.42 -20.30 2.82
N ILE A 213 -10.21 -19.24 3.05
CA ILE A 213 -10.66 -18.26 2.08
C ILE A 213 -10.07 -16.87 2.40
N PRO A 214 -10.04 -15.93 1.42
CA PRO A 214 -9.61 -14.56 1.69
C PRO A 214 -10.53 -13.89 2.73
N PRO A 215 -10.07 -12.82 3.39
CA PRO A 215 -10.94 -12.01 4.26
C PRO A 215 -12.24 -11.63 3.54
N VAL A 216 -13.36 -11.91 4.19
CA VAL A 216 -14.69 -11.73 3.62
C VAL A 216 -15.16 -10.31 3.91
N ASN A 217 -15.74 -9.63 2.92
CA ASN A 217 -16.32 -8.29 3.09
C ASN A 217 -15.38 -7.28 3.76
N ALA A 218 -14.10 -7.27 3.37
CA ALA A 218 -13.10 -6.34 3.90
C ALA A 218 -13.31 -4.92 3.34
N ARG A 219 -14.45 -4.31 3.69
CA ARG A 219 -14.98 -3.05 3.16
C ARG A 219 -15.16 -2.03 4.29
N LEU A 220 -14.75 -0.79 4.04
CA LEU A 220 -14.95 0.35 4.94
C LEU A 220 -15.55 1.53 4.18
N ILE A 221 -16.34 2.35 4.87
CA ILE A 221 -16.87 3.61 4.31
C ILE A 221 -16.57 4.75 5.26
N LEU A 222 -15.93 5.80 4.74
CA LEU A 222 -15.75 7.07 5.44
C LEU A 222 -16.78 8.07 4.94
N PHE A 223 -17.56 8.61 5.87
CA PHE A 223 -18.60 9.60 5.62
C PHE A 223 -18.17 10.98 6.10
N SER A 224 -18.60 12.00 5.36
CA SER A 224 -18.58 13.39 5.79
C SER A 224 -19.85 14.10 5.32
N SER A 225 -20.31 15.08 6.11
CA SER A 225 -21.52 15.85 5.82
C SER A 225 -21.18 17.32 5.63
N LEU A 226 -21.48 17.88 4.47
CA LEU A 226 -21.43 19.32 4.24
C LEU A 226 -22.73 20.02 4.65
N GLY A 227 -23.78 19.27 4.98
CA GLY A 227 -25.08 19.78 5.37
C GLY A 227 -25.27 19.77 6.90
N PRO A 228 -26.46 19.35 7.38
CA PRO A 228 -26.69 19.14 8.81
C PRO A 228 -25.78 18.03 9.39
N PRO A 229 -25.49 18.06 10.71
CA PRO A 229 -24.80 16.97 11.39
C PRO A 229 -25.48 15.63 11.15
N PHE A 230 -24.70 14.55 11.19
CA PHE A 230 -25.25 13.20 11.07
C PHE A 230 -26.23 12.90 12.22
N PRO A 231 -27.31 12.13 11.96
CA PRO A 231 -28.20 11.69 13.02
C PRO A 231 -27.44 10.73 13.95
N ALA A 232 -27.87 10.62 15.21
CA ALA A 232 -27.20 9.80 16.22
C ALA A 232 -27.03 8.31 15.83
N ALA A 233 -27.86 7.80 14.91
CA ALA A 233 -27.77 6.44 14.39
C ALA A 233 -26.63 6.23 13.36
N VAL A 234 -26.02 7.30 12.83
CA VAL A 234 -24.81 7.25 12.00
C VAL A 234 -23.61 7.49 12.92
N MET A 235 -23.09 6.41 13.49
CA MET A 235 -21.96 6.43 14.43
C MET A 235 -20.79 5.58 13.93
N ASN A 236 -19.61 5.78 14.53
CA ASN A 236 -18.42 4.99 14.21
C ASN A 236 -18.63 3.50 14.52
N GLY A 237 -18.14 2.64 13.64
CA GLY A 237 -17.98 1.20 13.90
C GLY A 237 -19.09 0.29 13.47
N GLY A 238 -20.24 0.81 13.04
CA GLY A 238 -21.14 -0.03 12.27
C GLY A 238 -22.57 0.42 12.21
N THR A 239 -23.29 -0.34 11.39
CA THR A 239 -24.72 -0.26 11.13
C THR A 239 -25.20 -1.69 10.89
N THR A 240 -26.42 -1.90 10.40
CA THR A 240 -26.81 -3.25 9.94
C THR A 240 -26.19 -3.54 8.58
N ALA A 241 -26.01 -4.82 8.24
CA ALA A 241 -25.39 -5.18 6.96
C ALA A 241 -26.19 -4.66 5.74
N THR A 242 -27.53 -4.63 5.84
CA THR A 242 -28.41 -4.03 4.84
C THR A 242 -28.15 -2.53 4.66
N ASN A 243 -28.02 -1.78 5.76
CA ASN A 243 -27.72 -0.35 5.70
C ASN A 243 -26.32 -0.09 5.12
N PHE A 244 -25.35 -0.93 5.48
CA PHE A 244 -24.01 -0.86 4.93
C PHE A 244 -24.01 -1.09 3.42
N ASP A 245 -24.66 -2.17 2.95
CA ASP A 245 -24.76 -2.48 1.51
C ASP A 245 -25.48 -1.37 0.73
N ALA A 246 -26.52 -0.79 1.31
CA ALA A 246 -27.21 0.33 0.69
C ALA A 246 -26.31 1.56 0.54
N ALA A 247 -25.51 1.90 1.55
CA ALA A 247 -24.56 3.00 1.47
C ALA A 247 -23.36 2.68 0.55
N TRP A 248 -22.89 1.44 0.59
CA TRP A 248 -21.84 0.95 -0.29
C TRP A 248 -22.23 1.05 -1.76
N ASN A 249 -23.49 0.75 -2.11
CA ASN A 249 -23.97 0.78 -3.48
C ASN A 249 -24.65 2.10 -3.90
N ALA A 250 -24.82 3.06 -2.99
CA ALA A 250 -25.47 4.34 -3.30
C ALA A 250 -24.73 5.10 -4.41
N ALA A 251 -25.46 5.64 -5.37
CA ALA A 251 -24.88 6.48 -6.41
C ALA A 251 -24.29 7.77 -5.80
N PRO A 252 -23.27 8.38 -6.43
CA PRO A 252 -22.76 9.67 -5.99
C PRO A 252 -23.90 10.69 -5.85
N GLU A 253 -23.82 11.53 -4.80
CA GLU A 253 -24.80 12.59 -4.53
C GLU A 253 -26.25 12.13 -4.29
N THR A 254 -26.44 10.84 -3.98
CA THR A 254 -27.74 10.29 -3.57
C THR A 254 -27.69 9.81 -2.12
N LEU A 255 -28.81 9.93 -1.42
CA LEU A 255 -28.94 9.32 -0.09
C LEU A 255 -29.11 7.81 -0.26
N PRO A 256 -28.48 6.98 0.59
CA PRO A 256 -28.75 5.55 0.60
C PRO A 256 -30.23 5.30 0.89
N ALA A 257 -30.86 4.42 0.09
CA ALA A 257 -32.31 4.23 0.09
C ALA A 257 -32.90 3.69 1.40
N VAL A 258 -32.07 3.13 2.28
CA VAL A 258 -32.47 2.55 3.56
C VAL A 258 -31.51 2.94 4.68
N GLY A 259 -32.00 2.86 5.92
CA GLY A 259 -31.21 3.10 7.12
C GLY A 259 -31.45 4.49 7.72
N PRO A 260 -30.46 5.04 8.45
CA PRO A 260 -30.65 6.27 9.22
C PRO A 260 -30.76 7.55 8.37
N TRP A 261 -30.69 7.43 7.04
CA TRP A 261 -30.69 8.56 6.11
C TRP A 261 -32.08 9.16 5.88
N GLY A 262 -33.16 8.41 6.14
CA GLY A 262 -34.53 8.90 5.93
C GLY A 262 -34.96 10.01 6.89
N THR A 263 -34.31 10.13 8.06
CA THR A 263 -34.55 11.19 9.04
C THR A 263 -33.49 12.28 9.01
N TRP A 264 -32.45 12.12 8.18
CA TRP A 264 -31.40 13.13 8.05
C TRP A 264 -31.88 14.24 7.12
N GLY A 265 -31.91 15.48 7.62
CA GLY A 265 -32.40 16.65 6.87
C GLY A 265 -31.47 17.17 5.77
N GLY A 266 -30.35 16.48 5.51
CA GLY A 266 -29.40 16.82 4.45
C GLY A 266 -29.85 16.31 3.08
N LEU A 267 -29.28 16.89 2.03
CA LEU A 267 -29.48 16.43 0.66
C LEU A 267 -28.44 15.37 0.29
N GLY A 268 -28.70 14.56 -0.75
CA GLY A 268 -27.73 13.57 -1.23
C GLY A 268 -26.38 14.19 -1.63
N ARG A 269 -26.38 15.41 -2.19
CA ARG A 269 -25.16 16.19 -2.48
C ARG A 269 -24.42 16.70 -1.24
N ASP A 270 -25.02 16.66 -0.07
CA ASP A 270 -24.33 17.07 1.16
C ASP A 270 -23.52 15.90 1.74
N LEU A 271 -23.86 14.67 1.35
CA LEU A 271 -23.20 13.45 1.79
C LEU A 271 -21.97 13.15 0.92
N ARG A 272 -20.81 13.13 1.55
CA ARG A 272 -19.54 12.76 0.92
C ARG A 272 -19.14 11.37 1.41
N VAL A 273 -18.85 10.48 0.46
CA VAL A 273 -18.67 9.05 0.71
C VAL A 273 -17.37 8.58 0.07
N GLN A 274 -16.43 8.13 0.89
CA GLN A 274 -15.22 7.45 0.44
C GLN A 274 -15.29 5.97 0.81
N ARG A 275 -15.27 5.12 -0.21
CA ARG A 275 -15.25 3.66 -0.06
C ARG A 275 -13.82 3.17 -0.06
N VAL A 276 -13.51 2.24 0.83
CA VAL A 276 -12.18 1.62 0.93
C VAL A 276 -12.36 0.12 0.87
N ASN A 277 -11.74 -0.52 -0.13
CA ASN A 277 -11.73 -1.97 -0.28
C ASN A 277 -10.36 -2.50 0.14
N LEU A 278 -10.33 -3.21 1.26
CA LEU A 278 -9.09 -3.77 1.83
C LEU A 278 -8.75 -5.14 1.25
N ALA A 279 -9.65 -5.79 0.51
CA ALA A 279 -9.40 -7.14 -0.04
C ALA A 279 -8.10 -7.23 -0.89
N PRO A 280 -7.76 -6.26 -1.76
CA PRO A 280 -6.52 -6.29 -2.53
C PRO A 280 -5.24 -6.13 -1.69
N LEU A 281 -5.37 -5.75 -0.41
CA LEU A 281 -4.24 -5.69 0.51
C LEU A 281 -3.84 -7.07 1.03
N PHE A 282 -4.61 -8.12 0.76
CA PHE A 282 -4.28 -9.47 1.21
C PHE A 282 -3.69 -10.32 0.09
N VAL A 283 -2.67 -11.09 0.44
CA VAL A 283 -2.03 -12.08 -0.42
C VAL A 283 -1.99 -13.42 0.29
N ARG A 284 -2.21 -14.50 -0.46
CA ARG A 284 -2.23 -15.86 0.05
C ARG A 284 -0.81 -16.39 0.17
N LEU A 285 -0.48 -16.97 1.33
CA LEU A 285 0.74 -17.73 1.52
C LEU A 285 0.38 -19.19 1.81
N THR A 286 0.95 -20.09 1.02
CA THR A 286 0.91 -21.53 1.29
C THR A 286 2.32 -22.04 1.57
N LEU A 287 2.53 -22.73 2.68
CA LEU A 287 3.78 -23.40 3.01
C LEU A 287 3.51 -24.88 3.25
N ASN A 288 4.32 -25.75 2.65
CA ASN A 288 4.19 -27.19 2.82
C ASN A 288 5.50 -27.80 3.28
N ASN A 289 5.42 -28.87 4.06
CA ASN A 289 6.58 -29.68 4.43
C ASN A 289 6.51 -31.02 3.70
N HIS A 290 7.54 -31.38 2.95
CA HIS A 290 7.58 -32.61 2.15
C HIS A 290 8.90 -33.35 2.36
N ALA A 291 8.83 -34.68 2.60
CA ALA A 291 9.97 -35.62 2.61
C ALA A 291 11.30 -35.06 3.16
N SER A 292 11.26 -34.42 4.34
CA SER A 292 12.43 -33.79 4.95
C SER A 292 12.71 -34.38 6.34
N PRO A 293 13.99 -34.49 6.76
CA PRO A 293 14.36 -35.03 8.08
C PRO A 293 13.89 -34.15 9.27
N GLY A 294 13.49 -32.90 9.00
CA GLY A 294 12.87 -31.99 9.95
C GLY A 294 11.84 -31.08 9.28
N GLN A 295 11.09 -30.32 10.07
CA GLN A 295 10.11 -29.36 9.59
C GLN A 295 10.77 -28.06 9.19
N GLY A 296 10.51 -27.60 7.96
CA GLY A 296 10.81 -26.23 7.57
C GLY A 296 10.15 -25.25 8.53
N ARG A 297 10.82 -24.13 8.81
CA ARG A 297 10.33 -23.09 9.70
C ARG A 297 10.13 -21.79 8.95
N TYR A 298 9.25 -20.95 9.43
CA TYR A 298 9.00 -19.64 8.85
C TYR A 298 8.84 -18.57 9.92
N SER A 299 9.14 -17.32 9.54
CA SER A 299 8.87 -16.12 10.32
C SER A 299 8.16 -15.09 9.46
N ILE A 300 7.40 -14.21 10.11
CA ILE A 300 6.61 -13.16 9.47
C ILE A 300 7.04 -11.83 10.09
N ASP A 301 7.49 -10.87 9.27
CA ASP A 301 7.98 -9.56 9.68
C ASP A 301 9.02 -9.60 10.81
N GLY A 302 9.88 -10.64 10.83
CA GLY A 302 10.90 -10.81 11.88
C GLY A 302 10.34 -11.13 13.27
N LEU A 303 9.05 -11.50 13.37
CA LEU A 303 8.46 -12.06 14.59
C LEU A 303 9.08 -13.43 14.91
N GLY A 304 8.52 -14.14 15.90
CA GLY A 304 8.94 -15.50 16.26
C GLY A 304 8.96 -16.47 15.07
N THR A 305 9.48 -17.68 15.28
CA THR A 305 9.51 -18.72 14.25
C THR A 305 8.45 -19.79 14.55
N ASN A 306 7.74 -20.23 13.52
CA ASN A 306 6.83 -21.37 13.58
C ASN A 306 7.33 -22.49 12.68
N ALA A 307 7.09 -23.74 13.08
CA ALA A 307 7.29 -24.89 12.21
C ALA A 307 6.11 -25.05 11.26
N VAL A 308 6.37 -25.41 10.01
CA VAL A 308 5.32 -25.79 9.07
C VAL A 308 4.82 -27.19 9.45
N PRO A 309 3.51 -27.37 9.68
CA PRO A 309 2.94 -28.66 10.05
C PRO A 309 3.30 -29.77 9.05
N ASN A 310 3.51 -30.99 9.55
CA ASN A 310 3.65 -32.17 8.70
C ASN A 310 2.28 -32.59 8.13
N GLY A 311 2.22 -32.92 6.84
CA GLY A 311 1.03 -33.42 6.17
C GLY A 311 0.45 -32.47 5.13
N ILE A 312 -0.75 -32.80 4.63
CA ILE A 312 -1.41 -32.13 3.49
C ILE A 312 -1.87 -30.72 3.85
N SER A 313 -2.05 -30.41 5.13
CA SER A 313 -2.68 -29.17 5.58
C SER A 313 -1.75 -27.96 5.60
N GLY A 314 -0.42 -28.16 5.66
CA GLY A 314 0.58 -27.10 5.61
C GLY A 314 0.28 -25.86 6.47
N VAL A 315 0.79 -24.71 6.04
CA VAL A 315 0.29 -23.39 6.41
C VAL A 315 -0.46 -22.85 5.21
N ASN A 316 -1.70 -22.39 5.39
CA ASN A 316 -2.46 -21.70 4.36
C ASN A 316 -3.17 -20.52 5.03
N ALA A 317 -2.72 -19.30 4.76
CA ALA A 317 -3.24 -18.10 5.40
C ALA A 317 -3.07 -16.87 4.50
N TYR A 318 -3.82 -15.82 4.80
CA TYR A 318 -3.72 -14.54 4.11
C TYR A 318 -2.92 -13.54 4.94
N PHE A 319 -2.00 -12.84 4.30
CA PHE A 319 -1.14 -11.82 4.91
C PHE A 319 -1.31 -10.50 4.19
N ILE A 320 -1.06 -9.40 4.89
CA ILE A 320 -1.07 -8.05 4.32
C ILE A 320 0.10 -7.92 3.33
N LYS A 321 -0.15 -7.36 2.16
CA LYS A 321 0.84 -7.13 1.11
C LYS A 321 2.03 -6.33 1.63
N GLY A 322 3.22 -6.70 1.20
CA GLY A 322 4.50 -6.17 1.65
C GLY A 322 5.06 -6.91 2.87
N THR A 323 4.37 -7.92 3.43
CA THR A 323 4.84 -8.71 4.58
C THR A 323 6.15 -9.39 4.25
N THR A 324 7.12 -9.34 5.18
CA THR A 324 8.40 -10.02 5.00
C THR A 324 8.29 -11.45 5.51
N LEU A 325 8.38 -12.42 4.61
CA LEU A 325 8.47 -13.85 4.90
C LEU A 325 9.94 -14.24 5.06
N GLY A 326 10.31 -14.76 6.23
CA GLY A 326 11.55 -15.49 6.43
C GLY A 326 11.29 -16.98 6.30
N LEU A 327 12.04 -17.66 5.44
CA LEU A 327 12.03 -19.11 5.28
C LEU A 327 13.31 -19.66 5.92
N LEU A 328 13.15 -20.50 6.93
CA LEU A 328 14.24 -21.03 7.74
C LEU A 328 14.30 -22.55 7.63
N THR A 329 15.50 -23.10 7.70
CA THR A 329 15.71 -24.53 7.84
C THR A 329 15.10 -25.05 9.15
N HIS A 330 15.01 -26.37 9.30
CA HIS A 330 14.54 -27.00 10.54
C HIS A 330 15.39 -26.66 11.78
N THR A 331 16.62 -26.15 11.61
CA THR A 331 17.51 -25.69 12.68
C THR A 331 17.36 -24.20 13.01
N ASN A 332 16.37 -23.49 12.44
CA ASN A 332 16.19 -22.03 12.52
C ASN A 332 17.31 -21.23 11.82
N THR A 333 18.00 -21.80 10.84
CA THR A 333 18.93 -21.03 10.00
C THR A 333 18.14 -20.39 8.86
N LEU A 334 18.29 -19.08 8.63
CA LEU A 334 17.63 -18.40 7.51
C LEU A 334 18.16 -18.99 6.19
N ASP A 335 17.23 -19.47 5.35
CA ASP A 335 17.51 -20.03 4.02
C ASP A 335 17.17 -19.00 2.94
N ALA A 336 15.98 -18.40 3.02
CA ALA A 336 15.53 -17.35 2.11
C ALA A 336 14.67 -16.31 2.81
N GLN A 337 14.60 -15.10 2.24
CA GLN A 337 13.72 -14.04 2.69
C GLN A 337 13.02 -13.40 1.49
N GLN A 338 11.71 -13.19 1.59
CA GLN A 338 10.91 -12.63 0.51
C GLN A 338 9.90 -11.61 1.04
N ILE A 339 9.62 -10.58 0.26
CA ILE A 339 8.49 -9.68 0.50
C ILE A 339 7.27 -10.22 -0.27
N LEU A 340 6.16 -10.46 0.44
CA LEU A 340 4.92 -10.97 -0.12
C LEU A 340 4.19 -9.86 -0.90
N THR A 341 4.32 -9.86 -2.22
CA THR A 341 3.66 -8.86 -3.10
C THR A 341 2.47 -9.44 -3.88
N ARG A 342 2.37 -10.77 -3.92
CA ARG A 342 1.36 -11.58 -4.59
C ARG A 342 1.22 -12.91 -3.85
N ASP A 343 0.28 -13.74 -4.29
CA ASP A 343 0.13 -15.09 -3.77
C ASP A 343 1.40 -15.91 -4.00
N CYS A 344 1.87 -16.60 -2.95
CA CYS A 344 3.10 -17.37 -2.96
C CYS A 344 2.88 -18.78 -2.39
N ASN A 345 3.63 -19.75 -2.93
CA ASN A 345 3.68 -21.12 -2.43
C ASN A 345 5.14 -21.56 -2.27
N PHE A 346 5.45 -22.16 -1.13
CA PHE A 346 6.77 -22.73 -0.84
C PHE A 346 6.65 -24.12 -0.24
N VAL A 347 7.61 -24.98 -0.59
CA VAL A 347 7.69 -26.34 -0.10
C VAL A 347 9.08 -26.57 0.47
N TYR A 348 9.15 -26.99 1.73
CA TYR A 348 10.40 -27.44 2.35
C TYR A 348 10.60 -28.92 1.98
N ASN A 349 11.63 -29.20 1.16
CA ASN A 349 11.92 -30.54 0.66
C ASN A 349 13.41 -30.83 0.69
N LEU A 350 13.78 -32.02 1.21
CA LEU A 350 15.16 -32.45 1.39
C LEU A 350 16.02 -31.41 2.14
N GLY A 351 15.44 -30.75 3.14
CA GLY A 351 16.14 -29.80 3.99
C GLY A 351 16.28 -28.37 3.44
N VAL A 352 15.72 -28.06 2.27
CA VAL A 352 15.82 -26.75 1.59
C VAL A 352 14.45 -26.26 1.15
N TRP A 353 14.23 -24.94 1.18
CA TRP A 353 13.01 -24.32 0.65
C TRP A 353 13.00 -24.22 -0.87
N ARG A 354 11.85 -24.54 -1.48
CA ARG A 354 11.66 -24.53 -2.94
C ARG A 354 10.33 -23.87 -3.30
N GLY A 355 10.26 -23.24 -4.48
CA GLY A 355 9.01 -22.66 -5.01
C GLY A 355 8.04 -23.68 -5.62
N THR A 356 8.50 -24.90 -5.89
CA THR A 356 7.67 -25.99 -6.46
C THR A 356 8.02 -27.33 -5.83
N VAL A 357 7.06 -28.27 -5.82
CA VAL A 357 7.25 -29.66 -5.35
C VAL A 357 8.02 -30.50 -6.39
N PHE A 358 8.68 -29.87 -7.36
CA PHE A 358 9.40 -30.63 -8.38
C PHE A 358 10.56 -31.38 -7.71
N ASN A 359 10.30 -32.66 -7.42
CA ASN A 359 11.32 -33.67 -7.30
C ASN A 359 11.70 -33.93 -8.75
N PRO A 360 12.78 -33.33 -9.29
CA PRO A 360 13.15 -33.67 -10.66
C PRO A 360 13.22 -35.19 -10.72
N PRO A 361 12.64 -35.84 -11.74
CA PRO A 361 12.99 -37.22 -12.04
C PRO A 361 14.51 -37.31 -11.99
N PRO A 362 15.11 -38.46 -11.59
CA PRO A 362 16.54 -38.65 -11.78
C PRO A 362 16.90 -38.12 -13.17
N VAL A 363 17.89 -37.23 -13.23
CA VAL A 363 18.16 -36.42 -14.43
C VAL A 363 18.53 -37.39 -15.54
N THR A 364 17.52 -37.81 -16.28
CA THR A 364 17.65 -38.69 -17.43
C THR A 364 17.89 -37.78 -18.63
N PRO A 365 18.66 -38.23 -19.63
CA PRO A 365 18.92 -37.45 -20.84
C PRO A 365 17.68 -36.73 -21.43
N PRO A 366 16.46 -37.32 -21.45
CA PRO A 366 15.27 -36.66 -22.00
C PRO A 366 14.83 -35.40 -21.24
N VAL A 367 15.06 -35.31 -19.93
CA VAL A 367 14.64 -34.13 -19.13
C VAL A 367 15.58 -32.95 -19.38
N MET A 368 16.88 -33.20 -19.55
CA MET A 368 17.82 -32.14 -19.91
C MET A 368 17.54 -31.62 -21.33
N GLU A 369 17.23 -32.51 -22.27
CA GLU A 369 16.80 -32.13 -23.62
C GLU A 369 15.55 -31.25 -23.58
N TYR A 370 14.53 -31.63 -22.81
CA TYR A 370 13.31 -30.84 -22.67
C TYR A 370 13.56 -29.46 -22.04
N MET A 371 14.38 -29.37 -20.99
CA MET A 371 14.74 -28.09 -20.37
C MET A 371 15.58 -27.21 -21.30
N ALA A 372 16.51 -27.81 -22.05
CA ALA A 372 17.28 -27.11 -23.08
C ALA A 372 16.38 -26.60 -24.21
N GLU A 373 15.39 -27.39 -24.62
CA GLU A 373 14.40 -26.99 -25.63
C GLU A 373 13.49 -25.85 -25.14
N LEU A 374 13.02 -25.92 -23.89
CA LEU A 374 12.26 -24.82 -23.27
C LEU A 374 13.08 -23.54 -23.19
N PHE A 375 14.35 -23.65 -22.77
CA PHE A 375 15.26 -22.51 -22.74
C PHE A 375 15.49 -21.96 -24.16
N TYR A 376 15.75 -22.81 -25.16
CA TYR A 376 15.93 -22.40 -26.55
C TYR A 376 14.70 -21.70 -27.13
N ARG A 377 13.50 -22.15 -26.78
CA ARG A 377 12.22 -21.57 -27.22
C ARG A 377 11.81 -20.30 -26.46
N SER A 378 12.54 -19.91 -25.41
CA SER A 378 12.24 -18.68 -24.67
C SER A 378 12.39 -17.45 -25.57
N PRO A 379 11.59 -16.38 -25.36
CA PRO A 379 11.72 -15.15 -26.14
C PRO A 379 13.14 -14.58 -26.09
N ARG A 380 13.68 -14.12 -27.22
CA ARG A 380 15.02 -13.53 -27.28
C ARG A 380 15.09 -12.25 -26.45
N ASN A 381 16.14 -12.11 -25.64
CA ASN A 381 16.45 -10.83 -25.00
C ASN A 381 17.11 -9.90 -26.01
N ASN A 382 16.34 -8.95 -26.56
CA ASN A 382 16.85 -7.99 -27.55
C ASN A 382 17.91 -7.02 -26.98
N ASN A 383 18.08 -6.95 -25.65
CA ASN A 383 19.06 -6.09 -24.99
C ASN A 383 20.32 -6.85 -24.52
N ALA A 384 20.46 -8.13 -24.88
CA ALA A 384 21.62 -8.93 -24.50
C ALA A 384 22.93 -8.30 -25.02
N SER A 385 23.96 -8.26 -24.18
CA SER A 385 25.25 -7.68 -24.55
C SER A 385 26.07 -8.63 -25.42
N GLY A 386 26.88 -8.09 -26.33
CA GLY A 386 27.79 -8.90 -27.15
C GLY A 386 27.10 -9.89 -28.10
N GLY A 387 25.82 -9.67 -28.43
CA GLY A 387 25.06 -10.58 -29.31
C GLY A 387 24.72 -11.92 -28.67
N ALA A 388 24.78 -12.03 -27.34
CA ALA A 388 24.43 -13.27 -26.65
C ALA A 388 22.97 -13.66 -26.91
N THR A 389 22.77 -14.92 -27.27
CA THR A 389 21.46 -15.54 -27.47
C THR A 389 21.36 -16.82 -26.63
N GLN A 390 20.16 -17.36 -26.48
CA GLN A 390 19.95 -18.67 -25.87
C GLN A 390 20.84 -19.76 -26.51
N GLU A 391 21.05 -19.67 -27.82
CA GLU A 391 21.91 -20.58 -28.59
C GLU A 391 23.39 -20.46 -28.17
N THR A 392 23.90 -19.24 -27.97
CA THR A 392 25.30 -19.05 -27.51
C THR A 392 25.52 -19.59 -26.11
N VAL A 393 24.51 -19.51 -25.23
CA VAL A 393 24.58 -20.07 -23.88
C VAL A 393 24.55 -21.59 -23.92
N LEU A 394 23.64 -22.19 -24.70
CA LEU A 394 23.56 -23.64 -24.87
C LEU A 394 24.84 -24.22 -25.47
N SER A 395 25.39 -23.59 -26.51
CA SER A 395 26.66 -24.00 -27.11
C SER A 395 27.82 -23.94 -26.11
N ALA A 396 27.87 -22.90 -25.27
CA ALA A 396 28.89 -22.79 -24.23
C ALA A 396 28.72 -23.85 -23.12
N MET A 397 27.48 -24.21 -22.77
CA MET A 397 27.19 -25.31 -21.85
C MET A 397 27.62 -26.66 -22.43
N GLU A 398 27.36 -26.92 -23.71
CA GLU A 398 27.81 -28.14 -24.40
C GLU A 398 29.34 -28.25 -24.40
N ALA A 399 30.03 -27.15 -24.72
CA ALA A 399 31.49 -27.09 -24.70
C ALA A 399 32.06 -27.36 -23.30
N PHE A 400 31.44 -26.79 -22.26
CA PHE A 400 31.81 -27.06 -20.87
C PHE A 400 31.60 -28.53 -20.49
N MET A 401 30.45 -29.11 -20.84
CA MET A 401 30.15 -30.52 -20.56
C MET A 401 31.10 -31.48 -21.29
N ALA A 402 31.49 -31.16 -22.53
CA ALA A 402 32.50 -31.92 -23.27
C ALA A 402 33.87 -31.84 -22.60
N ALA A 403 34.32 -30.63 -22.22
CA ALA A 403 35.58 -30.43 -21.51
C ALA A 403 35.59 -31.15 -20.15
N TYR A 404 34.46 -31.12 -19.43
CA TYR A 404 34.29 -31.79 -18.15
C TYR A 404 34.37 -33.31 -18.29
N LYS A 405 33.73 -33.91 -19.31
CA LYS A 405 33.84 -35.36 -19.58
C LYS A 405 35.29 -35.78 -19.80
N THR A 406 36.04 -35.03 -20.61
CA THR A 406 37.47 -35.30 -20.86
C THR A 406 38.30 -35.18 -19.60
N TRP A 407 38.06 -34.15 -18.79
CA TRP A 407 38.75 -33.97 -17.50
C TRP A 407 38.42 -35.07 -16.50
N ALA A 408 37.14 -35.45 -16.38
CA ALA A 408 36.68 -36.49 -15.47
C ALA A 408 37.20 -37.89 -15.85
N ALA A 409 37.34 -38.17 -17.16
CA ALA A 409 37.85 -39.45 -17.66
C ALA A 409 39.32 -39.74 -17.23
N LEU A 410 40.09 -38.71 -16.84
CA LEU A 410 41.46 -38.89 -16.37
C LEU A 410 41.55 -39.58 -15.00
N GLY A 411 40.47 -39.57 -14.20
CA GLY A 411 40.38 -40.26 -12.90
C GLY A 411 41.29 -39.72 -11.77
N THR A 412 42.34 -38.96 -12.12
CA THR A 412 43.30 -38.35 -11.19
C THR A 412 42.89 -36.96 -10.72
N TRP A 413 41.73 -36.45 -11.20
CA TRP A 413 41.15 -35.14 -10.89
C TRP A 413 42.20 -34.02 -10.83
N PRO A 414 43.00 -33.82 -11.88
CA PRO A 414 44.10 -32.86 -11.87
C PRO A 414 43.57 -31.45 -11.59
N LYS A 415 44.12 -30.81 -10.55
CA LYS A 415 43.70 -29.48 -10.06
C LYS A 415 44.69 -28.36 -10.39
N SER A 416 45.83 -28.66 -11.01
CA SER A 416 46.83 -27.63 -11.26
C SER A 416 46.46 -26.82 -12.49
N SER A 417 46.71 -25.51 -12.41
CA SER A 417 46.56 -24.57 -13.52
C SER A 417 47.53 -24.82 -14.67
N SER A 418 48.49 -25.74 -14.53
CA SER A 418 49.47 -26.10 -15.56
C SER A 418 49.01 -27.25 -16.47
N GLU A 419 47.98 -28.01 -16.07
CA GLU A 419 47.49 -29.15 -16.83
C GLU A 419 46.59 -28.70 -17.99
N PRO A 420 46.89 -29.05 -19.26
CA PRO A 420 46.14 -28.57 -20.42
C PRO A 420 44.63 -28.89 -20.36
N VAL A 421 44.27 -30.06 -19.81
CA VAL A 421 42.87 -30.50 -19.70
C VAL A 421 42.10 -29.68 -18.67
N PHE A 422 42.76 -29.30 -17.56
CA PHE A 422 42.16 -28.41 -16.56
C PHE A 422 42.02 -26.97 -17.09
N GLN A 423 43.00 -26.48 -17.84
CA GLN A 423 42.90 -25.17 -18.50
C GLN A 423 41.74 -25.11 -19.49
N ALA A 424 41.55 -26.16 -20.31
CA ALA A 424 40.43 -26.24 -21.24
C ALA A 424 39.07 -26.24 -20.53
N LEU A 425 38.95 -26.99 -19.43
CA LEU A 425 37.75 -26.98 -18.59
C LEU A 425 37.46 -25.59 -18.00
N SER A 426 38.48 -24.94 -17.42
CA SER A 426 38.37 -23.61 -16.83
C SER A 426 37.99 -22.54 -17.88
N ALA A 427 38.60 -22.59 -19.06
CA ALA A 427 38.26 -21.71 -20.17
C ALA A 427 36.79 -21.89 -20.63
N ALA A 428 36.33 -23.13 -20.76
CA ALA A 428 34.93 -23.42 -21.11
C ALA A 428 33.95 -22.96 -20.02
N GLN A 429 34.30 -23.10 -18.74
CA GLN A 429 33.50 -22.60 -17.62
C GLN A 429 33.36 -21.07 -17.66
N ASN A 430 34.47 -20.37 -17.92
CA ASN A 430 34.48 -18.91 -18.04
C ASN A 430 33.68 -18.44 -19.26
N ALA A 431 33.77 -19.15 -20.39
CA ALA A 431 32.98 -18.84 -21.58
C ALA A 431 31.47 -19.01 -21.31
N MET A 432 31.07 -20.10 -20.63
CA MET A 432 29.68 -20.35 -20.25
C MET A 432 29.14 -19.28 -19.29
N SER A 433 29.91 -18.89 -18.27
CA SER A 433 29.48 -17.86 -17.32
C SER A 433 29.36 -16.49 -17.98
N GLN A 434 30.29 -16.13 -18.86
CA GLN A 434 30.22 -14.89 -19.63
C GLN A 434 29.04 -14.87 -20.61
N ALA A 435 28.78 -15.97 -21.31
CA ALA A 435 27.61 -16.07 -22.19
C ALA A 435 26.30 -15.89 -21.41
N ALA A 436 26.18 -16.51 -20.23
CA ALA A 436 25.00 -16.37 -19.38
C ALA A 436 24.84 -14.92 -18.85
N LEU A 437 25.91 -14.29 -18.38
CA LEU A 437 25.89 -12.90 -17.92
C LEU A 437 25.48 -11.94 -19.05
N ASN A 438 26.05 -12.13 -20.23
CA ASN A 438 25.73 -11.32 -21.40
C ASN A 438 24.26 -11.45 -21.84
N LEU A 439 23.68 -12.64 -21.70
CA LEU A 439 22.26 -12.87 -21.98
C LEU A 439 21.33 -12.20 -20.94
N ILE A 440 21.75 -12.10 -19.67
CA ILE A 440 20.93 -11.58 -18.57
C ILE A 440 21.05 -10.05 -18.43
N ASN A 441 22.05 -9.41 -19.03
CA ASN A 441 22.18 -7.96 -18.98
C ASN A 441 20.95 -7.24 -19.57
N ASN A 442 20.44 -6.24 -18.83
CA ASN A 442 19.27 -5.41 -19.18
C ASN A 442 18.01 -6.20 -19.61
N PRO A 443 17.54 -7.17 -18.81
CA PRO A 443 16.38 -7.96 -19.18
C PRO A 443 15.17 -7.03 -19.22
N VAL A 444 14.41 -7.04 -20.32
CA VAL A 444 13.13 -6.33 -20.38
C VAL A 444 12.22 -6.95 -19.32
N GLU A 445 11.61 -6.12 -18.46
CA GLU A 445 10.56 -6.57 -17.54
C GLU A 445 9.40 -7.11 -18.37
N GLY A 446 9.40 -8.43 -18.61
CA GLY A 446 8.49 -9.07 -19.55
C GLY A 446 8.25 -10.53 -19.20
N GLY A 447 7.35 -10.75 -18.25
CA GLY A 447 6.43 -11.90 -18.24
C GLY A 447 7.01 -13.26 -17.84
N CYS A 448 6.86 -13.62 -16.56
CA CYS A 448 6.36 -14.96 -16.28
C CYS A 448 4.84 -14.91 -16.57
N ASN A 449 4.41 -15.50 -17.68
CA ASN A 449 3.00 -15.87 -17.89
C ASN A 449 2.61 -16.99 -16.94
#